data_AF-G1V4V6-F1
#
_entry.id   AF-G1V4V6-F1
#
_cell.length_a   1.000
_cell.length_b   1.000
_cell.length_c   1.000
_cell.angle_alpha   90.00
_cell.angle_beta   90.00
_cell.angle_gamma   90.00
#
_symmetry.space_group_name_H-M   'P 1'
#
loop_
_entity.id
_entity.type
_entity.pdbx_description
1 polymer ?
#
loop_
_entity_poly.entity_id
_entity_poly.type
_entity_poly.pdbx_seq_one_letter_code
_entity_poly.pdbx_strand_id
1 'polypeptide(L)'
;MELMEAELILGNGSVQAGRGLMAALAKRMGEAREKHPWPEHADGEYQALGVVGEEYHELVIAVEKETPERMRDEALDVAVTALRMWAGEHERRGA
;
A
#
# COMPACT_ATOMS: atom_id res chain seq x y z
N MET A 1 -7.46 12.53 -16.63
CA MET A 1 -6.45 11.57 -17.07
C MET A 1 -7.19 10.37 -17.62
N GLU A 2 -6.91 10.01 -18.87
CA GLU A 2 -7.47 8.81 -19.49
C GLU A 2 -6.88 7.56 -18.82
N LEU A 3 -7.63 6.45 -18.75
CA LEU A 3 -7.15 5.22 -18.09
C LEU A 3 -5.82 4.74 -18.67
N MET A 4 -5.67 4.83 -20.00
CA MET A 4 -4.43 4.44 -20.69
C MET A 4 -3.25 5.33 -20.30
N GLU A 5 -3.46 6.62 -20.05
CA GLU A 5 -2.42 7.55 -19.61
C GLU A 5 -1.95 7.21 -18.18
N ALA A 6 -2.89 6.90 -17.28
CA ALA A 6 -2.57 6.43 -15.93
C ALA A 6 -1.79 5.11 -15.96
N GLU A 7 -2.21 4.14 -16.79
CA GLU A 7 -1.53 2.86 -16.98
C GLU A 7 -0.10 3.04 -17.49
N LEU A 8 0.13 3.97 -18.42
CA LEU A 8 1.48 4.28 -18.89
C LEU A 8 2.35 4.91 -17.80
N ILE A 9 1.82 5.87 -17.03
CA ILE A 9 2.57 6.53 -15.96
C ILE A 9 2.95 5.53 -14.87
N LEU A 10 1.96 4.80 -14.34
CA LEU A 10 2.16 3.81 -13.29
C LEU A 10 3.01 2.62 -13.74
N GLY A 11 2.91 2.26 -15.02
CA GLY A 11 3.67 1.18 -15.62
C GLY A 11 5.04 1.57 -16.16
N ASN A 12 5.52 2.79 -15.87
CA ASN A 12 6.79 3.32 -16.37
C ASN A 12 6.95 3.16 -17.90
N GLY A 13 5.93 3.59 -18.64
CA GLY A 13 5.84 3.50 -20.11
C GLY A 13 5.20 2.20 -20.64
N SER A 14 4.83 1.25 -19.79
CA SER A 14 4.17 0.01 -20.19
C SER A 14 2.75 -0.09 -19.63
N VAL A 15 1.74 -0.05 -20.52
CA VAL A 15 0.33 -0.24 -20.15
C VAL A 15 0.12 -1.55 -19.38
N GLN A 16 0.76 -2.64 -19.83
CA GLN A 16 0.64 -3.95 -19.18
C GLN A 16 1.21 -3.93 -17.75
N ALA A 17 2.35 -3.28 -17.56
CA ALA A 17 2.94 -3.14 -16.22
C ALA A 17 2.07 -2.29 -15.30
N GLY A 18 1.48 -1.20 -15.82
CA GLY A 18 0.57 -0.35 -15.06
C GLY A 18 -0.68 -1.10 -14.60
N ARG A 19 -1.28 -1.91 -15.49
CA ARG A 19 -2.38 -2.83 -15.13
C ARG A 19 -1.97 -3.83 -14.05
N GLY A 20 -0.77 -4.41 -14.19
CA GLY A 20 -0.19 -5.31 -13.21
C GLY A 20 -0.06 -4.67 -11.83
N LEU A 21 0.47 -3.45 -11.77
CA LEU A 21 0.61 -2.69 -10.52
C LEU A 21 -0.75 -2.37 -9.90
N MET A 22 -1.72 -1.88 -10.68
CA MET A 22 -3.06 -1.59 -10.17
C MET A 22 -3.73 -2.84 -9.58
N ALA A 23 -3.60 -4.00 -10.25
CA ALA A 23 -4.11 -5.26 -9.74
C ALA A 23 -3.40 -5.71 -8.46
N ALA A 24 -2.08 -5.54 -8.39
CA ALA A 24 -1.29 -5.87 -7.20
C ALA A 24 -1.68 -5.00 -6.00
N LEU A 25 -1.82 -3.68 -6.18
CA LEU A 25 -2.28 -2.75 -5.16
C LEU A 25 -3.68 -3.10 -4.68
N ALA A 26 -4.62 -3.36 -5.59
CA ALA A 26 -5.98 -3.74 -5.25
C ALA A 26 -6.03 -5.04 -4.44
N LYS A 27 -5.26 -6.06 -4.86
CA LYS A 27 -5.15 -7.33 -4.14
C LYS A 27 -4.58 -7.13 -2.74
N ARG A 28 -3.43 -6.47 -2.62
CA ARG A 28 -2.76 -6.26 -1.33
C ARG A 28 -3.58 -5.39 -0.39
N MET A 29 -4.31 -4.40 -0.92
CA MET A 29 -5.26 -3.60 -0.15
C MET A 29 -6.42 -4.43 0.40
N GLY A 30 -6.94 -5.40 -0.36
CA GLY A 30 -7.92 -6.37 0.14
C GLY A 30 -7.35 -7.22 1.29
N GLU A 31 -6.16 -7.79 1.10
CA GLU A 31 -5.47 -8.60 2.11
C GLU A 31 -5.21 -7.80 3.40
N ALA A 32 -4.76 -6.55 3.28
CA ALA A 32 -4.47 -5.68 4.42
C ALA A 32 -5.74 -5.31 5.21
N ARG A 33 -6.86 -5.05 4.53
CA ARG A 33 -8.15 -4.76 5.18
C ARG A 33 -8.73 -5.97 5.92
N GLU A 34 -8.51 -7.17 5.39
CA GLU A 34 -8.96 -8.42 6.03
C GLU A 34 -8.12 -8.73 7.28
N LYS A 35 -6.79 -8.62 7.18
CA LYS A 35 -5.87 -8.95 8.28
C LYS A 35 -5.83 -7.88 9.37
N HIS A 36 -5.83 -6.61 8.96
CA HIS A 36 -5.63 -5.44 9.82
C HIS A 36 -6.72 -4.40 9.53
N PRO A 37 -7.98 -4.66 9.94
CA PRO A 37 -9.09 -3.75 9.69
C PRO A 37 -8.86 -2.39 10.38
N TRP A 38 -9.06 -1.31 9.64
CA TRP A 38 -9.02 0.05 10.18
C TRP A 38 -10.46 0.60 10.26
N PRO A 39 -10.79 1.38 11.30
CA PRO A 39 -9.87 1.96 12.30
C PRO A 39 -9.55 1.05 13.50
N GLU A 40 -10.11 -0.16 13.61
CA GLU A 40 -9.95 -1.01 14.81
C GLU A 40 -8.50 -1.35 15.16
N HIS A 41 -7.65 -1.51 14.14
CA HIS A 41 -6.22 -1.79 14.29
C HIS A 41 -5.34 -0.53 14.32
N ALA A 42 -5.81 0.59 13.74
CA ALA A 42 -5.08 1.85 13.69
C ALA A 42 -6.07 3.03 13.71
N ASP A 43 -6.38 3.51 14.91
CA ASP A 43 -7.39 4.52 15.19
C ASP A 43 -6.75 5.92 15.18
N GLY A 44 -7.12 6.73 14.20
CA GLY A 44 -6.62 8.08 14.02
C GLY A 44 -5.27 8.17 13.29
N GLU A 45 -4.94 9.40 12.89
CA GLU A 45 -3.82 9.70 11.98
C GLU A 45 -2.44 9.25 12.51
N TYR A 46 -2.23 9.32 13.83
CA TYR A 46 -0.95 8.95 14.43
C TYR A 46 -0.71 7.44 14.46
N GLN A 47 -1.75 6.65 14.75
CA GLN A 47 -1.63 5.19 14.71
C GLN A 47 -1.48 4.72 13.26
N ALA A 48 -2.24 5.32 12.33
CA ALA A 48 -2.10 5.06 10.90
C ALA A 48 -0.69 5.36 10.39
N LEU A 49 -0.11 6.50 10.77
CA LEU A 49 1.28 6.85 10.45
C LEU A 49 2.27 5.87 11.09
N GLY A 50 1.99 5.38 12.29
CA GLY A 50 2.77 4.34 12.95
C GLY A 50 2.86 3.06 12.11
N VAL A 51 1.72 2.57 11.61
CA VAL A 51 1.69 1.39 10.73
C VAL A 51 2.47 1.64 9.44
N VAL A 52 2.34 2.82 8.80
CA VAL A 52 3.16 3.16 7.62
C VAL A 52 4.66 3.12 7.94
N GLY A 53 5.05 3.59 9.13
CA GLY A 53 6.43 3.53 9.62
C GLY A 53 6.94 2.12 9.88
N GLU A 54 6.09 1.22 10.37
CA GLU A 54 6.39 -0.20 10.56
C GLU A 54 6.65 -0.89 9.22
N GLU A 55 5.76 -0.73 8.23
CA GLU A 55 5.98 -1.30 6.89
C GLU A 55 7.26 -0.75 6.24
N TYR A 56 7.57 0.54 6.45
CA TYR A 56 8.82 1.10 5.95
C TYR A 56 10.04 0.45 6.60
N HIS A 57 9.96 0.14 7.89
CA HIS A 57 11.02 -0.58 8.58
C HIS A 57 11.21 -2.00 8.03
N GLU A 58 10.12 -2.70 7.73
CA GLU A 58 10.17 -4.03 7.08
C GLU A 58 10.78 -3.95 5.68
N LEU A 59 10.42 -2.92 4.90
CA LEU A 59 11.05 -2.67 3.59
C LEU A 59 12.57 -2.43 3.71
N VAL A 60 13.02 -1.66 4.69
CA VAL A 60 14.46 -1.47 4.93
C VAL A 60 15.16 -2.80 5.19
N ILE A 61 14.58 -3.66 6.04
CA ILE A 61 15.11 -4.99 6.31
C ILE A 61 15.14 -5.83 5.03
N ALA A 62 14.06 -5.83 4.25
CA ALA A 62 13.96 -6.61 3.02
C ALA A 62 15.01 -6.20 1.98
N VAL A 63 15.26 -4.90 1.83
CA VAL A 63 16.31 -4.35 0.96
C VAL A 63 17.71 -4.76 1.43
N GLU A 64 17.97 -4.70 2.74
CA GLU A 64 19.31 -4.95 3.28
C GLU A 64 19.65 -6.45 3.39
N LYS A 65 18.66 -7.30 3.64
CA LYS A 65 18.90 -8.65 4.19
C LYS A 65 18.11 -9.77 3.52
N GLU A 66 17.12 -9.46 2.67
CA GLU A 66 16.22 -10.47 2.11
C GLU A 66 16.30 -10.56 0.57
N THR A 67 15.26 -11.13 -0.05
CA THR A 67 15.21 -11.40 -1.48
C THR A 67 14.54 -10.26 -2.26
N PRO A 68 14.78 -10.15 -3.58
CA PRO A 68 14.08 -9.20 -4.44
C PRO A 68 12.55 -9.35 -4.44
N GLU A 69 12.05 -10.57 -4.23
CA GLU A 69 10.62 -10.83 -4.06
C GLU A 69 10.09 -10.19 -2.79
N ARG A 70 10.79 -10.38 -1.65
CA ARG A 70 10.42 -9.76 -0.38
C ARG A 70 10.48 -8.24 -0.44
N MET A 71 11.53 -7.68 -1.03
CA MET A 71 11.62 -6.23 -1.26
C MET A 71 10.40 -5.68 -2.02
N ARG A 72 9.91 -6.40 -3.05
CA ARG A 72 8.72 -5.98 -3.80
C ARG A 72 7.43 -6.10 -2.98
N ASP A 73 7.33 -7.15 -2.16
CA ASP A 73 6.19 -7.33 -1.25
C ASP A 73 6.13 -6.18 -0.24
N GLU A 74 7.23 -5.89 0.45
CA GLU A 74 7.26 -4.82 1.47
C GLU A 74 7.08 -3.42 0.85
N ALA A 75 7.56 -3.20 -0.37
CA ALA A 75 7.30 -1.95 -1.08
C ALA A 75 5.80 -1.77 -1.38
N LEU A 76 5.08 -2.87 -1.68
CA LEU A 76 3.63 -2.83 -1.83
C LEU A 76 2.92 -2.61 -0.50
N ASP A 77 3.41 -3.17 0.61
CA ASP A 77 2.84 -2.96 1.94
C ASP A 77 2.94 -1.50 2.38
N VAL A 78 4.11 -0.86 2.19
CA VAL A 78 4.28 0.58 2.41
C VAL A 78 3.31 1.39 1.54
N ALA A 79 3.22 1.08 0.24
CA ALA A 79 2.35 1.80 -0.67
C ALA A 79 0.86 1.66 -0.26
N VAL A 80 0.43 0.45 0.09
CA VAL A 80 -0.96 0.17 0.48
C VAL A 80 -1.30 0.85 1.79
N THR A 81 -0.47 0.77 2.82
CA THR A 81 -0.76 1.43 4.11
C THR A 81 -0.81 2.95 3.98
N ALA A 82 0.07 3.55 3.17
CA ALA A 82 0.00 4.96 2.84
C ALA A 82 -1.29 5.33 2.06
N LEU A 83 -1.72 4.50 1.10
CA LEU A 83 -2.98 4.71 0.37
C LEU A 83 -4.22 4.54 1.26
N ARG A 84 -4.22 3.61 2.22
CA ARG A 84 -5.29 3.45 3.21
C ARG A 84 -5.38 4.68 4.11
N MET A 85 -4.22 5.23 4.52
CA MET A 85 -4.16 6.49 5.26
C MET A 85 -4.71 7.65 4.41
N TRP A 86 -4.28 7.79 3.15
CA TRP A 86 -4.82 8.77 2.21
C TRP A 86 -6.36 8.65 2.09
N ALA A 87 -6.89 7.42 2.07
CA ALA A 87 -8.31 7.15 1.91
C ALA A 87 -9.16 7.43 3.15
N GLY A 88 -8.52 7.81 4.27
CA GLY A 88 -9.18 8.08 5.54
C GLY A 88 -9.73 6.83 6.22
N GLU A 89 -9.16 5.64 5.97
CA GLU A 89 -9.62 4.40 6.61
C GLU A 89 -9.42 4.40 8.14
N HIS A 90 -8.52 5.24 8.63
CA HIS A 90 -8.23 5.44 10.05
C HIS A 90 -9.24 6.37 10.74
N GLU A 91 -10.15 6.99 9.98
CA GLU A 91 -11.19 7.86 10.53
C GLU A 91 -12.38 7.02 10.99
N ARG A 92 -12.83 7.25 12.23
CA ARG A 92 -14.16 6.76 12.65
C ARG A 92 -15.24 7.53 11.90
N ARG A 93 -15.82 6.91 10.88
CA ARG A 93 -16.97 7.47 10.17
C ARG A 93 -18.23 7.32 11.04
N GLY A 94 -18.61 8.41 11.70
CA GLY A 94 -19.85 8.51 12.48
C GLY A 94 -19.62 8.51 13.99
N ALA A 95 -19.65 9.71 14.58
CA ALA A 95 -20.13 9.95 15.94
C ALA A 95 -21.40 10.80 15.82
#